data_AF-A0A1W9ZUL3-F1
#
_entry.id   AF-A0A1W9ZUL3-F1
#
_cell.length_a   1.000
_cell.length_b   1.000
_cell.length_c   1.000
_cell.angle_alpha   90.00
_cell.angle_beta   90.00
_cell.angle_gamma   90.00
#
_symmetry.space_group_name_H-M   'P 1'
#
loop_
_entity.id
_entity.type
_entity.pdbx_description
1 polymer ?
#
loop_
_entity_poly.entity_id
_entity_poly.type
_entity_poly.pdbx_seq_one_letter_code
_entity_poly.pdbx_strand_id
1 'polypeptide(L)'
;MDMSLSSEPGHPTPDAGTAPVSTASKADRSSRKWIRRRIAQLDPYVDYREIWALSYIYNVTDFDLHWAYTVDNCHLGLTTWGADASYRDGTGAMMVRGEQRMANTNDHMLLWSEHGPDSPITKQAIDIVNKQHAQWAKYYNGAFSHSEDYIYLFAAAATAEHDYKRSLGLPGWSEKQKIASHLFWSELAKLFRVESGEVLTDVEPMPESFEACSEYARAYTERPWPDNTAIGLPFSERLIEQFLAVWFPYRVMRPFGRALITTFFAPTLFRIYQLEEPNWVLRTLARGFAAAKYIYRDYIRADQKEPITERHRQKAAAGTYKASYIDSLIHRVGRKQNPTASGCPFHGPVPVQRDLASS
;
A
#
# COMPACT_ATOMS: atom_id res chain seq x y z
N MET A 1 9.11 -44.75 29.63
CA MET A 1 8.16 -44.06 30.51
C MET A 1 8.60 -42.61 30.53
N ASP A 2 8.45 -41.84 29.46
CA ASP A 2 7.22 -41.47 28.75
C ASP A 2 6.20 -40.79 29.68
N MET A 3 6.20 -39.46 29.63
CA MET A 3 5.15 -38.58 30.13
C MET A 3 5.24 -37.24 29.39
N SER A 4 4.61 -37.22 28.22
CA SER A 4 3.64 -36.19 27.79
C SER A 4 3.88 -34.76 28.28
N LEU A 5 4.55 -33.95 27.45
CA LEU A 5 4.41 -32.50 27.48
C LEU A 5 3.09 -32.11 26.81
N SER A 6 2.14 -31.69 27.64
CA SER A 6 0.87 -31.12 27.25
C SER A 6 1.07 -29.84 26.43
N SER A 7 0.35 -29.77 25.31
CA SER A 7 0.21 -28.63 24.41
C SER A 7 -0.15 -27.33 25.13
N GLU A 8 0.67 -26.29 24.91
CA GLU A 8 0.37 -24.89 25.23
C GLU A 8 -0.77 -24.33 24.34
N PRO A 9 -1.45 -23.24 24.78
CA PRO A 9 -2.74 -22.84 24.26
C PRO A 9 -2.64 -22.23 22.86
N GLY A 10 -3.51 -22.71 21.97
CA GLY A 10 -3.62 -22.25 20.59
C GLY A 10 -3.87 -20.75 20.49
N HIS A 11 -3.17 -20.12 19.55
CA HIS A 11 -3.56 -18.83 19.01
C HIS A 11 -5.03 -18.88 18.60
N PRO A 12 -5.86 -17.88 18.96
CA PRO A 12 -7.23 -17.82 18.48
C PRO A 12 -7.20 -17.67 16.96
N THR A 13 -7.99 -18.49 16.28
CA THR A 13 -8.30 -18.35 14.86
C THR A 13 -8.85 -16.96 14.57
N PRO A 14 -8.59 -16.37 13.39
CA PRO A 14 -9.15 -15.08 13.02
C PRO A 14 -10.68 -15.11 13.17
N ASP A 15 -11.24 -14.11 13.84
CA ASP A 15 -12.68 -13.93 14.01
C ASP A 15 -13.44 -14.07 12.67
N ALA A 16 -14.65 -14.61 12.75
CA ALA A 16 -15.56 -14.98 11.66
C ALA A 16 -16.04 -13.82 10.72
N GLY A 17 -15.32 -12.70 10.66
CA GLY A 17 -15.62 -11.54 9.81
C GLY A 17 -14.63 -11.30 8.66
N THR A 18 -13.51 -12.01 8.60
CA THR A 18 -12.52 -11.88 7.50
C THR A 18 -12.51 -13.16 6.67
N ALA A 19 -13.38 -13.23 5.66
CA ALA A 19 -13.27 -14.26 4.64
C ALA A 19 -11.82 -14.25 4.10
N PRO A 20 -11.22 -15.42 3.84
CA PRO A 20 -9.88 -15.47 3.27
C PRO A 20 -9.87 -14.72 1.94
N VAL A 21 -8.85 -13.87 1.77
CA VAL A 21 -8.61 -13.03 0.58
C VAL A 21 -8.77 -13.81 -0.74
N SER A 22 -8.42 -15.10 -0.72
CA SER A 22 -8.65 -16.02 -1.81
C SER A 22 -9.40 -17.24 -1.33
N THR A 23 -10.46 -17.62 -2.06
CA THR A 23 -11.23 -18.84 -1.80
C THR A 23 -10.60 -20.08 -2.45
N ALA A 24 -9.40 -19.97 -3.03
CA ALA A 24 -8.68 -21.08 -3.64
C ALA A 24 -8.38 -22.19 -2.62
N SER A 25 -8.66 -23.44 -2.99
CA SER A 25 -8.46 -24.61 -2.13
C SER A 25 -6.96 -24.89 -1.90
N LYS A 26 -6.64 -25.70 -0.88
CA LYS A 26 -5.26 -26.20 -0.68
C LYS A 26 -4.74 -26.95 -1.91
N ALA A 27 -5.60 -27.70 -2.58
CA ALA A 27 -5.26 -28.41 -3.82
C ALA A 27 -4.91 -27.42 -4.95
N ASP A 28 -5.69 -26.35 -5.13
CA ASP A 28 -5.38 -25.31 -6.12
C ASP A 28 -4.03 -24.65 -5.85
N ARG A 29 -3.79 -24.32 -4.58
CA ARG A 29 -2.54 -23.71 -4.11
C ARG A 29 -1.33 -24.64 -4.19
N SER A 30 -1.48 -25.94 -4.44
CA SER A 30 -0.34 -26.86 -4.54
C SER A 30 0.55 -26.61 -5.78
N SER A 31 0.00 -26.03 -6.84
CA SER A 31 0.77 -25.72 -8.05
C SER A 31 1.84 -24.64 -7.82
N ARG A 32 2.98 -24.76 -8.50
CA ARG A 32 4.04 -23.73 -8.54
C ARG A 32 3.52 -22.37 -9.01
N LYS A 33 2.60 -22.37 -9.98
CA LYS A 33 2.03 -21.17 -10.62
C LYS A 33 0.51 -21.10 -10.43
N TRP A 34 0.06 -21.29 -9.19
CA TRP A 34 -1.34 -21.39 -8.84
C TRP A 34 -2.10 -20.06 -8.99
N ILE A 35 -1.44 -18.91 -8.77
CA ILE A 35 -2.10 -17.60 -8.84
C ILE A 35 -2.62 -17.35 -10.25
N ARG A 36 -1.77 -17.55 -11.26
CA ARG A 36 -2.16 -17.38 -12.66
C ARG A 36 -3.33 -18.29 -13.05
N ARG A 37 -3.33 -19.54 -12.56
CA ARG A 37 -4.43 -20.49 -12.81
C ARG A 37 -5.71 -20.03 -12.14
N ARG A 38 -5.62 -19.55 -10.90
CA ARG A 38 -6.77 -19.03 -10.15
C ARG A 38 -7.37 -17.82 -10.86
N ILE A 39 -6.56 -16.82 -11.22
CA ILE A 39 -7.03 -15.64 -11.98
C ILE A 39 -7.71 -16.04 -13.29
N ALA A 40 -7.23 -17.09 -13.97
CA ALA A 40 -7.86 -17.56 -15.22
C ALA A 40 -9.29 -18.10 -15.01
N GLN A 41 -9.62 -18.61 -13.82
CA GLN A 41 -10.94 -19.16 -13.47
C GLN A 41 -11.93 -18.11 -12.93
N LEU A 42 -11.43 -16.97 -12.47
CA LEU A 42 -12.24 -15.91 -11.84
C LEU A 42 -12.93 -15.02 -12.89
N ASP A 43 -14.11 -14.50 -12.57
CA ASP A 43 -14.77 -13.47 -13.38
C ASP A 43 -14.28 -12.09 -12.94
N PRO A 44 -13.65 -11.27 -13.81
CA PRO A 44 -13.11 -9.99 -13.39
C PRO A 44 -14.16 -8.94 -13.00
N TYR A 45 -15.45 -9.12 -13.30
CA TYR A 45 -16.51 -8.20 -12.89
C TYR A 45 -17.13 -8.59 -11.54
N VAL A 46 -17.00 -9.85 -11.14
CA VAL A 46 -17.56 -10.38 -9.88
C VAL A 46 -16.46 -10.54 -8.82
N ASP A 47 -15.34 -11.13 -9.22
CA ASP A 47 -14.25 -11.54 -8.35
C ASP A 47 -13.06 -10.57 -8.38
N TYR A 48 -13.29 -9.31 -8.81
CA TYR A 48 -12.24 -8.31 -8.99
C TYR A 48 -11.35 -8.13 -7.76
N ARG A 49 -11.92 -8.23 -6.55
CA ARG A 49 -11.19 -8.14 -5.28
C ARG A 49 -10.17 -9.26 -5.11
N GLU A 50 -10.56 -10.51 -5.41
CA GLU A 50 -9.65 -11.64 -5.32
C GLU A 50 -8.57 -11.52 -6.40
N ILE A 51 -8.92 -11.14 -7.64
CA ILE A 51 -7.93 -10.92 -8.71
C ILE A 51 -6.94 -9.82 -8.32
N TRP A 52 -7.40 -8.71 -7.77
CA TRP A 52 -6.53 -7.62 -7.32
C TRP A 52 -5.57 -8.09 -6.23
N ALA A 53 -6.09 -8.73 -5.18
CA ALA A 53 -5.27 -9.19 -4.08
C ALA A 53 -4.22 -10.23 -4.53
N LEU A 54 -4.63 -11.18 -5.37
CA LEU A 54 -3.72 -12.15 -6.00
C LEU A 54 -2.67 -11.49 -6.90
N SER A 55 -3.00 -10.37 -7.54
CA SER A 55 -2.08 -9.61 -8.38
C SER A 55 -1.10 -8.78 -7.56
N TYR A 56 -1.52 -8.25 -6.41
CA TYR A 56 -0.75 -7.30 -5.61
C TYR A 56 -0.14 -7.95 -4.35
N ILE A 57 -0.92 -8.20 -3.30
CA ILE A 57 -0.39 -8.55 -1.96
C ILE A 57 0.29 -9.92 -1.88
N TYR A 58 0.08 -10.79 -2.87
CA TYR A 58 0.83 -12.06 -3.01
C TYR A 58 2.18 -11.89 -3.73
N ASN A 59 2.36 -10.82 -4.49
CA ASN A 59 3.50 -10.64 -5.40
C ASN A 59 4.50 -9.59 -4.93
N VAL A 60 4.12 -8.70 -4.02
CA VAL A 60 5.00 -7.66 -3.47
C VAL A 60 5.87 -8.14 -2.31
N THR A 61 6.97 -7.42 -2.09
CA THR A 61 7.92 -7.53 -0.98
C THR A 61 8.08 -6.19 -0.27
N ASP A 62 8.69 -6.15 0.92
CA ASP A 62 9.02 -4.89 1.60
C ASP A 62 9.86 -3.94 0.71
N PHE A 63 10.75 -4.51 -0.11
CA PHE A 63 11.51 -3.72 -1.09
C PHE A 63 10.59 -3.11 -2.14
N ASP A 64 9.64 -3.88 -2.69
CA ASP A 64 8.68 -3.37 -3.69
C ASP A 64 7.85 -2.22 -3.12
N LEU A 65 7.37 -2.39 -1.89
CA LEU A 65 6.55 -1.40 -1.20
C LEU A 65 7.32 -0.11 -0.92
N HIS A 66 8.57 -0.19 -0.47
CA HIS A 66 9.40 1.00 -0.26
C HIS A 66 9.78 1.67 -1.59
N TRP A 67 10.14 0.87 -2.60
CA TRP A 67 10.46 1.38 -3.93
C TRP A 67 9.27 2.12 -4.55
N ALA A 68 8.09 1.50 -4.58
CA ALA A 68 6.86 2.10 -5.12
C ALA A 68 6.48 3.37 -4.34
N TYR A 69 6.47 3.29 -3.00
CA TYR A 69 6.22 4.47 -2.16
C TYR A 69 7.16 5.63 -2.51
N THR A 70 8.45 5.36 -2.71
CA THR A 70 9.44 6.38 -3.05
C THR A 70 9.16 7.00 -4.41
N VAL A 71 8.97 6.17 -5.44
CA VAL A 71 8.70 6.63 -6.81
C VAL A 71 7.39 7.42 -6.87
N ASP A 72 6.30 6.86 -6.34
CA ASP A 72 4.96 7.44 -6.45
C ASP A 72 4.85 8.75 -5.64
N ASN A 73 5.45 8.82 -4.44
CA ASN A 73 5.44 10.07 -3.67
C ASN A 73 6.33 11.15 -4.29
N CYS A 74 7.42 10.81 -5.01
CA CYS A 74 8.16 11.82 -5.77
C CYS A 74 7.31 12.45 -6.88
N HIS A 75 6.35 11.70 -7.46
CA HIS A 75 5.38 12.24 -8.41
C HIS A 75 4.25 13.02 -7.72
N LEU A 76 3.90 12.71 -6.47
CA LEU A 76 2.95 13.53 -5.71
C LEU A 76 3.48 14.96 -5.49
N GLY A 77 4.80 15.15 -5.43
CA GLY A 77 5.41 16.48 -5.32
C GLY A 77 5.34 17.33 -6.60
N LEU A 78 4.71 16.85 -7.68
CA LEU A 78 4.54 17.59 -8.93
C LEU A 78 3.88 18.95 -8.70
N THR A 79 2.93 19.01 -7.77
CA THR A 79 2.21 20.24 -7.42
C THR A 79 2.81 20.87 -6.17
N THR A 80 2.90 22.21 -6.15
CA THR A 80 3.44 22.93 -4.99
C THR A 80 2.55 22.72 -3.76
N TRP A 81 1.22 22.72 -3.92
CA TRP A 81 0.27 22.52 -2.82
C TRP A 81 0.34 21.09 -2.23
N GLY A 82 0.44 20.07 -3.07
CA GLY A 82 0.56 18.68 -2.62
C GLY A 82 1.89 18.43 -1.89
N ALA A 83 2.98 19.01 -2.43
CA ALA A 83 4.29 18.94 -1.81
C ALA A 83 4.34 19.68 -0.46
N ASP A 84 3.73 20.87 -0.37
CA ASP A 84 3.79 21.71 0.84
C ASP A 84 3.12 21.05 2.05
N ALA A 85 1.90 20.53 1.90
CA ALA A 85 1.19 19.82 2.98
C ALA A 85 1.98 18.60 3.53
N SER A 86 2.81 17.99 2.68
CA SER A 86 3.66 16.85 3.03
C SER A 86 5.01 17.25 3.60
N TYR A 87 5.64 18.29 3.04
CA TYR A 87 6.96 18.80 3.40
C TYR A 87 6.94 19.64 4.68
N ARG A 88 6.01 20.60 4.77
CA ARG A 88 5.78 21.50 5.91
C ARG A 88 7.05 22.16 6.43
N ASP A 89 7.74 22.89 5.55
CA ASP A 89 9.03 23.52 5.86
C ASP A 89 10.06 22.56 6.49
N GLY A 90 10.08 21.30 6.03
CA GLY A 90 10.97 20.26 6.55
C GLY A 90 10.52 19.60 7.86
N THR A 91 9.38 20.00 8.43
CA THR A 91 8.85 19.47 9.69
C THR A 91 7.79 18.37 9.49
N GLY A 92 7.38 18.14 8.24
CA GLY A 92 6.36 17.16 7.88
C GLY A 92 6.73 15.74 8.31
N ALA A 93 5.72 14.90 8.56
CA ALA A 93 5.96 13.53 9.04
C ALA A 93 6.83 12.71 8.08
N MET A 94 6.79 12.99 6.76
CA MET A 94 7.67 12.36 5.77
C MET A 94 9.14 12.74 5.96
N MET A 95 9.42 13.92 6.52
CA MET A 95 10.78 14.44 6.71
C MET A 95 11.39 13.91 8.02
N VAL A 96 10.63 14.01 9.11
CA VAL A 96 11.12 13.72 10.47
C VAL A 96 10.80 12.30 10.97
N ARG A 97 9.78 11.65 10.39
CA ARG A 97 9.31 10.29 10.76
C ARG A 97 9.06 9.44 9.50
N GLY A 98 9.93 9.59 8.50
CA GLY A 98 9.75 9.04 7.16
C GLY A 98 9.44 7.54 7.13
N GLU A 99 10.23 6.72 7.85
CA GLU A 99 10.01 5.28 7.93
C GLU A 99 8.61 4.94 8.48
N GLN A 100 8.19 5.58 9.56
CA GLN A 100 6.87 5.35 10.15
C GLN A 100 5.75 5.83 9.21
N ARG A 101 5.94 6.94 8.49
CA ARG A 101 4.96 7.45 7.53
C ARG A 101 4.82 6.54 6.31
N MET A 102 5.94 6.05 5.78
CA MET A 102 5.96 5.04 4.73
C MET A 102 5.25 3.76 5.19
N ALA A 103 5.64 3.21 6.34
CA ALA A 103 5.03 2.00 6.89
C ALA A 103 3.51 2.17 7.07
N ASN A 104 3.06 3.29 7.65
CA ASN A 104 1.64 3.57 7.79
C ASN A 104 0.91 3.65 6.44
N THR A 105 1.53 4.23 5.41
CA THR A 105 0.91 4.35 4.08
C THR A 105 0.79 2.97 3.44
N ASN A 106 1.86 2.18 3.45
CA ASN A 106 1.86 0.82 2.92
C ASN A 106 0.89 -0.07 3.68
N ASP A 107 0.79 0.05 5.01
CA ASP A 107 -0.16 -0.72 5.82
C ASP A 107 -1.61 -0.47 5.40
N HIS A 108 -1.99 0.79 5.09
CA HIS A 108 -3.32 1.08 4.54
C HIS A 108 -3.52 0.42 3.18
N MET A 109 -2.58 0.58 2.25
CA MET A 109 -2.66 0.00 0.90
C MET A 109 -2.80 -1.53 0.93
N LEU A 110 -2.03 -2.17 1.80
CA LEU A 110 -2.07 -3.62 2.01
C LEU A 110 -3.40 -4.06 2.62
N LEU A 111 -3.90 -3.35 3.65
CA LEU A 111 -5.17 -3.65 4.31
C LEU A 111 -6.35 -3.47 3.35
N TRP A 112 -6.38 -2.40 2.56
CA TRP A 112 -7.41 -2.19 1.55
C TRP A 112 -7.40 -3.32 0.53
N SER A 113 -6.21 -3.72 0.08
CA SER A 113 -6.04 -4.82 -0.88
C SER A 113 -6.40 -6.19 -0.31
N GLU A 114 -6.24 -6.39 1.00
CA GLU A 114 -6.63 -7.61 1.70
C GLU A 114 -8.14 -7.74 1.80
N HIS A 115 -8.85 -6.68 2.18
CA HIS A 115 -10.27 -6.75 2.53
C HIS A 115 -11.22 -6.22 1.45
N GLY A 116 -10.72 -5.41 0.52
CA GLY A 116 -11.51 -4.79 -0.53
C GLY A 116 -12.39 -3.61 -0.07
N PRO A 117 -12.93 -2.83 -1.03
CA PRO A 117 -13.63 -1.57 -0.77
C PRO A 117 -14.93 -1.73 0.06
N ASP A 118 -15.65 -2.84 -0.10
CA ASP A 118 -16.92 -3.04 0.60
C ASP A 118 -16.76 -3.40 2.08
N SER A 119 -15.56 -3.83 2.49
CA SER A 119 -15.31 -4.30 3.84
C SER A 119 -15.45 -3.17 4.88
N PRO A 120 -16.11 -3.43 6.03
CA PRO A 120 -16.12 -2.50 7.16
C PRO A 120 -14.70 -2.11 7.62
N ILE A 121 -13.74 -3.03 7.54
CA ILE A 121 -12.35 -2.80 7.92
C ILE A 121 -11.71 -1.74 7.01
N THR A 122 -11.89 -1.88 5.69
CA THR A 122 -11.39 -0.91 4.70
C THR A 122 -12.06 0.46 4.87
N LYS A 123 -13.38 0.48 5.05
CA LYS A 123 -14.14 1.73 5.28
C LYS A 123 -13.64 2.46 6.54
N GLN A 124 -13.36 1.73 7.61
CA GLN A 124 -12.78 2.30 8.83
C GLN A 124 -11.35 2.83 8.59
N ALA A 125 -10.52 2.10 7.84
CA ALA A 125 -9.18 2.55 7.49
C ALA A 125 -9.21 3.86 6.67
N ILE A 126 -10.14 3.98 5.72
CA ILE A 126 -10.28 5.18 4.88
C ILE A 126 -10.86 6.34 5.69
N ASP A 127 -11.78 6.10 6.62
CA ASP A 127 -12.27 7.14 7.54
C ASP A 127 -11.13 7.78 8.36
N ILE A 128 -10.13 6.99 8.78
CA ILE A 128 -8.91 7.53 9.41
C ILE A 128 -8.17 8.48 8.46
N VAL A 129 -8.02 8.10 7.19
CA VAL A 129 -7.35 8.93 6.18
C VAL A 129 -8.15 10.21 5.89
N ASN A 130 -9.46 10.11 5.69
CA ASN A 130 -10.34 11.27 5.47
C ASN A 130 -10.28 12.25 6.65
N LYS A 131 -10.29 11.75 7.90
CA LYS A 131 -10.11 12.58 9.09
C LYS A 131 -8.75 13.27 9.13
N GLN A 132 -7.69 12.59 8.69
CA GLN A 132 -6.36 13.21 8.57
C GLN A 132 -6.35 14.32 7.51
N HIS A 133 -6.92 14.08 6.33
CA HIS A 133 -7.03 15.11 5.28
C HIS A 133 -7.82 16.32 5.78
N ALA A 134 -9.01 16.10 6.36
CA ALA A 134 -9.83 17.18 6.92
C ALA A 134 -9.16 17.93 8.07
N GLN A 135 -8.33 17.25 8.88
CA GLN A 135 -7.53 17.91 9.91
C GLN A 135 -6.47 18.82 9.29
N TRP A 136 -5.74 18.35 8.28
CA TRP A 136 -4.65 19.11 7.66
C TRP A 136 -5.15 20.23 6.73
N ALA A 137 -6.31 20.08 6.11
CA ALA A 137 -6.96 21.13 5.32
C ALA A 137 -7.16 22.44 6.11
N LYS A 138 -7.37 22.35 7.42
CA LYS A 138 -7.46 23.53 8.31
C LYS A 138 -6.18 24.37 8.38
N TYR A 139 -5.03 23.76 8.10
CA TYR A 139 -3.71 24.40 8.15
C TYR A 139 -3.17 24.73 6.75
N TYR A 140 -3.59 23.98 5.73
CA TYR A 140 -3.17 24.11 4.34
C TYR A 140 -4.41 24.33 3.47
N ASN A 141 -5.02 25.51 3.59
CA ASN A 141 -6.28 25.85 2.96
C ASN A 141 -6.21 25.66 1.44
N GLY A 142 -7.13 24.89 0.87
CA GLY A 142 -7.18 24.59 -0.56
C GLY A 142 -6.27 23.46 -1.03
N ALA A 143 -5.26 23.05 -0.24
CA ALA A 143 -4.33 21.99 -0.65
C ALA A 143 -5.00 20.61 -0.80
N PHE A 144 -6.19 20.43 -0.22
CA PHE A 144 -6.99 19.19 -0.30
C PHE A 144 -8.27 19.37 -1.13
N SER A 145 -8.42 20.51 -1.82
CA SER A 145 -9.55 20.83 -2.69
C SER A 145 -9.31 20.42 -4.16
N HIS A 146 -8.08 20.00 -4.50
CA HIS A 146 -7.67 19.57 -5.84
C HIS A 146 -8.05 18.10 -6.09
N SER A 147 -9.32 17.85 -6.40
CA SER A 147 -9.87 16.51 -6.65
C SER A 147 -9.11 15.74 -7.73
N GLU A 148 -8.56 16.44 -8.73
CA GLU A 148 -7.78 15.88 -9.81
C GLU A 148 -6.50 15.17 -9.33
N ASP A 149 -5.90 15.63 -8.22
CA ASP A 149 -4.71 15.02 -7.60
C ASP A 149 -5.07 13.65 -7.00
N TYR A 150 -6.25 13.55 -6.39
CA TYR A 150 -6.74 12.29 -5.83
C TYR A 150 -7.03 11.29 -6.94
N ILE A 151 -7.77 11.72 -7.98
CA ILE A 151 -8.11 10.85 -9.12
C ILE A 151 -6.85 10.42 -9.86
N TYR A 152 -5.84 11.30 -9.97
CA TYR A 152 -4.52 10.93 -10.45
C TYR A 152 -3.91 9.80 -9.62
N LEU A 153 -3.90 9.91 -8.29
CA LEU A 153 -3.35 8.87 -7.43
C LEU A 153 -4.08 7.53 -7.59
N PHE A 154 -5.41 7.53 -7.70
CA PHE A 154 -6.19 6.32 -7.92
C PHE A 154 -5.94 5.72 -9.30
N ALA A 155 -5.90 6.54 -10.36
CA ALA A 155 -5.61 6.12 -11.72
C ALA A 155 -4.18 5.52 -11.83
N ALA A 156 -3.19 6.20 -11.24
CA ALA A 156 -1.82 5.74 -11.19
C ALA A 156 -1.68 4.44 -10.39
N ALA A 157 -2.30 4.33 -9.21
CA ALA A 157 -2.29 3.09 -8.42
C ALA A 157 -2.94 1.92 -9.17
N ALA A 158 -3.98 2.22 -9.97
CA ALA A 158 -4.63 1.21 -10.79
C ALA A 158 -3.73 0.71 -11.92
N THR A 159 -2.84 1.51 -12.50
CA THR A 159 -2.10 1.14 -13.72
C THR A 159 -0.61 0.92 -13.51
N ALA A 160 -0.04 1.37 -12.40
CA ALA A 160 1.41 1.48 -12.18
C ALA A 160 2.18 0.20 -12.51
N GLU A 161 1.81 -0.98 -11.99
CA GLU A 161 2.58 -2.21 -12.28
C GLU A 161 2.51 -2.60 -13.76
N HIS A 162 1.36 -2.40 -14.41
CA HIS A 162 1.23 -2.63 -15.86
C HIS A 162 2.19 -1.70 -16.60
N ASP A 163 2.13 -0.40 -16.32
CA ASP A 163 2.90 0.63 -17.03
C ASP A 163 4.40 0.44 -16.79
N TYR A 164 4.82 0.10 -15.57
CA TYR A 164 6.21 -0.23 -15.25
C TYR A 164 6.70 -1.44 -16.05
N LYS A 165 5.93 -2.53 -16.13
CA LYS A 165 6.30 -3.70 -16.94
C LYS A 165 6.40 -3.35 -18.42
N ARG A 166 5.43 -2.61 -18.96
CA ARG A 166 5.43 -2.17 -20.37
C ARG A 166 6.63 -1.29 -20.67
N SER A 167 6.97 -0.37 -19.75
CA SER A 167 8.14 0.50 -19.88
C SER A 167 9.46 -0.28 -19.94
N LEU A 168 9.50 -1.51 -19.42
CA LEU A 168 10.65 -2.42 -19.44
C LEU A 168 10.63 -3.40 -20.63
N GLY A 169 9.66 -3.29 -21.54
CA GLY A 169 9.48 -4.21 -22.67
C GLY A 169 8.90 -5.57 -22.27
N LEU A 170 8.37 -5.70 -21.05
CA LEU A 170 7.75 -6.93 -20.57
C LEU A 170 6.24 -6.96 -20.90
N PRO A 171 5.63 -8.16 -20.92
CA PRO A 171 4.17 -8.26 -20.89
C PRO A 171 3.62 -7.55 -19.65
N GLY A 172 2.62 -6.70 -19.85
CA GLY A 172 1.89 -6.08 -18.75
C GLY A 172 0.90 -7.07 -18.12
N TRP A 173 -0.11 -6.52 -17.45
CA TRP A 173 -1.23 -7.29 -16.94
C TRP A 173 -2.12 -7.90 -18.03
N SER A 174 -2.75 -9.03 -17.69
CA SER A 174 -3.83 -9.61 -18.48
C SER A 174 -5.11 -8.76 -18.41
N GLU A 175 -6.02 -8.94 -19.37
CA GLU A 175 -7.30 -8.21 -19.41
C GLU A 175 -8.11 -8.37 -18.11
N LYS A 176 -8.14 -9.58 -17.52
CA LYS A 176 -8.82 -9.79 -16.23
C LYS A 176 -8.23 -8.96 -15.09
N GLN A 177 -6.91 -8.81 -15.07
CA GLN A 177 -6.22 -8.02 -14.05
C GLN A 177 -6.42 -6.51 -14.25
N LYS A 178 -6.42 -6.06 -15.51
CA LYS A 178 -6.72 -4.66 -15.85
C LYS A 178 -8.12 -4.25 -15.37
N ILE A 179 -9.14 -5.03 -15.76
CA ILE A 179 -10.53 -4.81 -15.33
C ILE A 179 -10.61 -4.83 -13.80
N ALA A 180 -10.02 -5.85 -13.17
CA ALA A 180 -10.10 -6.01 -11.73
C ALA A 180 -9.45 -4.85 -10.96
N SER A 181 -8.29 -4.39 -11.41
CA SER A 181 -7.60 -3.23 -10.81
C SER A 181 -8.42 -1.95 -10.96
N HIS A 182 -8.91 -1.68 -12.18
CA HIS A 182 -9.74 -0.50 -12.43
C HIS A 182 -10.99 -0.48 -11.53
N LEU A 183 -11.73 -1.59 -11.45
CA LEU A 183 -12.90 -1.70 -10.57
C LEU A 183 -12.50 -1.53 -9.10
N PHE A 184 -11.42 -2.18 -8.67
CA PHE A 184 -10.95 -2.10 -7.29
C PHE A 184 -10.67 -0.66 -6.84
N TRP A 185 -9.89 0.06 -7.62
CA TRP A 185 -9.51 1.43 -7.29
C TRP A 185 -10.67 2.42 -7.48
N SER A 186 -11.56 2.17 -8.45
CA SER A 186 -12.75 3.00 -8.64
C SER A 186 -13.72 2.89 -7.47
N GLU A 187 -13.94 1.69 -6.95
CA GLU A 187 -14.76 1.49 -5.75
C GLU A 187 -14.10 2.06 -4.48
N LEU A 188 -12.77 2.01 -4.37
CA LEU A 188 -12.07 2.67 -3.26
C LEU A 188 -12.22 4.19 -3.32
N ALA A 189 -12.11 4.81 -4.51
CA ALA A 189 -12.20 6.26 -4.67
C ALA A 189 -13.52 6.84 -4.13
N LYS A 190 -14.64 6.11 -4.25
CA LYS A 190 -15.96 6.49 -3.72
C LYS A 190 -16.00 6.65 -2.19
N LEU A 191 -15.01 6.09 -1.49
CA LEU A 191 -14.90 6.16 -0.03
C LEU A 191 -14.12 7.40 0.44
N PHE A 192 -13.43 8.08 -0.48
CA PHE A 192 -12.67 9.28 -0.16
C PHE A 192 -13.55 10.53 -0.17
N ARG A 193 -13.08 11.55 0.54
CA ARG A 193 -13.73 12.85 0.64
C ARG A 193 -12.74 13.95 0.26
N VAL A 194 -13.25 14.94 -0.46
CA VAL A 194 -12.53 16.19 -0.74
C VAL A 194 -12.67 17.14 0.45
N GLU A 195 -11.95 18.26 0.43
CA GLU A 195 -11.97 19.26 1.51
C GLU A 195 -13.37 19.79 1.86
N SER A 196 -14.28 19.91 0.88
CA SER A 196 -15.69 20.31 1.11
C SER A 196 -16.50 19.27 1.91
N GLY A 197 -15.98 18.06 2.08
CA GLY A 197 -16.67 16.94 2.71
C GLY A 197 -17.54 16.12 1.76
N GLU A 198 -17.62 16.49 0.48
CA GLU A 198 -18.29 15.73 -0.57
C GLU A 198 -17.52 14.45 -0.93
N VAL A 199 -18.22 13.48 -1.50
CA VAL A 199 -17.60 12.26 -2.05
C VAL A 199 -16.70 12.66 -3.21
N LEU A 200 -15.45 12.16 -3.21
CA LEU A 200 -14.48 12.48 -4.26
C LEU A 200 -15.05 12.26 -5.67
N THR A 201 -15.64 11.09 -5.91
CA THR A 201 -16.16 10.70 -7.22
C THR A 201 -17.43 11.43 -7.65
N ASP A 202 -18.10 12.13 -6.74
CA ASP A 202 -19.24 12.98 -7.08
C ASP A 202 -18.76 14.35 -7.60
N VAL A 203 -17.53 14.75 -7.24
CA VAL A 203 -16.88 16.00 -7.68
C VAL A 203 -16.02 15.78 -8.92
N GLU A 204 -15.16 14.76 -8.91
CA GLU A 204 -14.31 14.37 -10.03
C GLU A 204 -14.45 12.86 -10.28
N PRO A 205 -15.10 12.43 -11.38
CA PRO A 205 -15.33 11.03 -11.63
C PRO A 205 -14.03 10.28 -11.95
N MET A 206 -13.98 9.00 -11.58
CA MET A 206 -12.90 8.11 -12.01
C MET A 206 -12.97 7.91 -13.54
N PRO A 207 -11.82 7.82 -14.25
CA PRO A 207 -11.79 7.44 -15.66
C PRO A 207 -12.52 6.12 -15.91
N GLU A 208 -13.24 6.00 -17.03
CA GLU A 208 -14.22 4.92 -17.26
C GLU A 208 -13.63 3.51 -17.49
N SER A 209 -12.31 3.40 -17.65
CA SER A 209 -11.63 2.13 -17.95
C SER A 209 -10.18 2.13 -17.48
N PHE A 210 -9.56 0.95 -17.51
CA PHE A 210 -8.13 0.80 -17.21
C PHE A 210 -7.25 1.64 -18.15
N GLU A 211 -7.52 1.58 -19.44
CA GLU A 211 -6.80 2.35 -20.45
C GLU A 211 -6.99 3.86 -20.24
N ALA A 212 -8.20 4.29 -19.88
CA ALA A 212 -8.47 5.69 -19.54
C ALA A 212 -7.73 6.13 -18.27
N CYS A 213 -7.61 5.27 -17.26
CA CYS A 213 -6.76 5.55 -16.08
C CYS A 213 -5.29 5.73 -16.47
N SER A 214 -4.75 4.85 -17.32
CA SER A 214 -3.34 4.92 -17.74
C SER A 214 -3.06 6.21 -18.51
N GLU A 215 -3.97 6.57 -19.43
CA GLU A 215 -3.88 7.82 -20.17
C GLU A 215 -4.04 9.05 -19.28
N TYR A 216 -4.97 9.01 -18.31
CA TYR A 216 -5.15 10.10 -17.34
C TYR A 216 -3.89 10.30 -16.50
N ALA A 217 -3.30 9.23 -15.97
CA ALA A 217 -2.09 9.30 -15.16
C ALA A 217 -0.90 9.84 -15.97
N ARG A 218 -0.73 9.37 -17.21
CA ARG A 218 0.27 9.88 -18.14
C ARG A 218 0.07 11.37 -18.43
N ALA A 219 -1.14 11.75 -18.86
CA ALA A 219 -1.48 13.14 -19.17
C ALA A 219 -1.27 14.07 -17.97
N TYR A 220 -1.65 13.64 -16.77
CA TYR A 220 -1.44 14.40 -15.53
C TYR A 220 0.05 14.67 -15.28
N THR A 221 0.91 13.66 -15.40
CA THR A 221 2.37 13.83 -15.18
C THR A 221 3.07 14.64 -16.28
N GLU A 222 2.51 14.66 -17.49
CA GLU A 222 3.05 15.42 -18.64
C GLU A 222 2.55 16.87 -18.71
N ARG A 223 1.65 17.30 -17.80
CA ARG A 223 1.19 18.70 -17.77
C ARG A 223 2.37 19.66 -17.61
N PRO A 224 2.25 20.90 -18.11
CA PRO A 224 3.27 21.93 -17.94
C PRO A 224 3.26 22.50 -16.53
N TRP A 225 3.52 21.64 -15.53
CA TRP A 225 3.61 22.03 -14.12
C TRP A 225 4.67 23.11 -13.92
N PRO A 226 4.41 24.09 -13.03
CA PRO A 226 5.41 25.10 -12.69
C PRO A 226 6.64 24.46 -12.03
N ASP A 227 7.76 25.18 -12.06
CA ASP A 227 8.96 24.74 -11.36
C ASP A 227 8.70 24.64 -9.85
N ASN A 228 9.17 23.56 -9.22
CA ASN A 228 8.96 23.26 -7.81
C ASN A 228 10.26 22.83 -7.11
N THR A 229 11.37 23.47 -7.46
CA THR A 229 12.69 23.15 -6.88
C THR A 229 12.77 23.46 -5.39
N ALA A 230 12.06 24.48 -4.90
CA ALA A 230 12.16 24.91 -3.50
C ALA A 230 11.62 23.87 -2.50
N ILE A 231 10.56 23.15 -2.86
CA ILE A 231 9.87 22.19 -1.97
C ILE A 231 10.01 20.77 -2.53
N GLY A 232 9.72 20.58 -3.81
CA GLY A 232 9.68 19.27 -4.45
C GLY A 232 11.03 18.56 -4.52
N LEU A 233 12.13 19.30 -4.75
CA LEU A 233 13.49 18.73 -4.73
C LEU A 233 13.89 18.21 -3.34
N PRO A 234 13.92 19.02 -2.26
CA PRO A 234 14.32 18.52 -0.94
C PRO A 234 13.37 17.44 -0.42
N PHE A 235 12.09 17.49 -0.78
CA PHE A 235 11.13 16.43 -0.51
C PHE A 235 11.50 15.11 -1.18
N SER A 236 11.77 15.13 -2.49
CA SER A 236 12.14 13.95 -3.27
C SER A 236 13.49 13.36 -2.84
N GLU A 237 14.50 14.21 -2.61
CA GLU A 237 15.82 13.77 -2.10
C GLU A 237 15.69 13.06 -0.76
N ARG A 238 14.80 13.55 0.13
CA ARG A 238 14.58 12.92 1.42
C ARG A 238 13.97 11.53 1.29
N LEU A 239 13.00 11.35 0.39
CA LEU A 239 12.40 10.03 0.11
C LEU A 239 13.44 9.07 -0.48
N ILE A 240 14.25 9.54 -1.43
CA ILE A 240 15.33 8.76 -2.03
C ILE A 240 16.35 8.34 -0.97
N GLU A 241 16.81 9.26 -0.11
CA GLU A 241 17.78 8.92 0.95
C GLU A 241 17.22 7.89 1.94
N GLN A 242 15.92 7.95 2.26
CA GLN A 242 15.29 6.93 3.11
C GLN A 242 15.35 5.54 2.47
N PHE A 243 15.03 5.44 1.17
CA PHE A 243 15.15 4.21 0.42
C PHE A 243 16.60 3.68 0.37
N LEU A 244 17.55 4.57 0.09
CA LEU A 244 18.97 4.22 0.03
C LEU A 244 19.52 3.77 1.38
N ALA A 245 19.14 4.42 2.47
CA ALA A 245 19.61 4.06 3.80
C ALA A 245 19.21 2.63 4.21
N VAL A 246 18.03 2.17 3.78
CA VAL A 246 17.52 0.82 4.07
C VAL A 246 18.11 -0.23 3.13
N TRP A 247 18.08 0.02 1.81
CA TRP A 247 18.35 -1.02 0.81
C TRP A 247 19.73 -0.93 0.17
N PHE A 248 20.40 0.22 0.26
CA PHE A 248 21.71 0.50 -0.33
C PHE A 248 22.64 1.20 0.70
N PRO A 249 22.87 0.60 1.89
CA PRO A 249 23.58 1.25 2.98
C PRO A 249 25.05 1.56 2.64
N TYR A 250 25.66 0.77 1.75
CA TYR A 250 27.02 0.99 1.29
C TYR A 250 27.08 2.13 0.26
N ARG A 251 27.89 3.16 0.54
CA ARG A 251 28.03 4.35 -0.31
C ARG A 251 28.31 4.05 -1.78
N VAL A 252 29.10 3.00 -2.06
CA VAL A 252 29.44 2.59 -3.43
C VAL A 252 28.24 2.07 -4.23
N MET A 253 27.17 1.61 -3.57
CA MET A 253 25.95 1.13 -4.23
C MET A 253 24.87 2.21 -4.34
N ARG A 254 25.02 3.34 -3.64
CA ARG A 254 24.02 4.41 -3.62
C ARG A 254 23.73 5.02 -5.01
N PRO A 255 24.70 5.23 -5.91
CA PRO A 255 24.41 5.71 -7.26
C PRO A 255 23.48 4.76 -8.04
N PHE A 256 23.67 3.44 -7.89
CA PHE A 256 22.80 2.44 -8.48
C PHE A 256 21.41 2.43 -7.82
N GLY A 257 21.34 2.49 -6.49
CA GLY A 257 20.07 2.60 -5.77
C GLY A 257 19.27 3.85 -6.17
N ARG A 258 19.95 4.98 -6.39
CA ARG A 258 19.33 6.21 -6.88
C ARG A 258 18.79 6.03 -8.30
N ALA A 259 19.60 5.44 -9.18
CA ALA A 259 19.18 5.13 -10.53
C ALA A 259 17.98 4.17 -10.57
N LEU A 260 17.85 3.23 -9.63
CA LEU A 260 16.67 2.37 -9.51
C LEU A 260 15.38 3.13 -9.24
N ILE A 261 15.45 4.31 -8.62
CA ILE A 261 14.29 5.19 -8.41
C ILE A 261 14.12 6.12 -9.61
N THR A 262 15.13 6.92 -9.93
CA THR A 262 15.01 8.02 -10.90
C THR A 262 14.81 7.54 -12.33
N THR A 263 15.21 6.32 -12.68
CA THR A 263 14.94 5.71 -13.99
C THR A 263 13.45 5.65 -14.34
N PHE A 264 12.58 5.63 -13.32
CA PHE A 264 11.14 5.50 -13.46
C PHE A 264 10.40 6.82 -13.18
N PHE A 265 11.12 7.94 -13.11
CA PHE A 265 10.50 9.25 -13.03
C PHE A 265 9.97 9.69 -14.40
N ALA A 266 8.81 10.35 -14.41
CA ALA A 266 8.35 11.06 -15.58
C ALA A 266 9.35 12.17 -15.96
N PRO A 267 9.56 12.45 -17.27
CA PRO A 267 10.47 13.52 -17.71
C PRO A 267 10.20 14.88 -17.05
N THR A 268 8.94 15.17 -16.76
CA THR A 268 8.52 16.39 -16.07
C THR A 268 9.19 16.57 -14.72
N LEU A 269 9.41 15.50 -13.94
CA LEU A 269 10.04 15.59 -12.62
C LEU A 269 11.47 16.13 -12.72
N PHE A 270 12.23 15.69 -13.72
CA PHE A 270 13.59 16.18 -13.94
C PHE A 270 13.61 17.68 -14.23
N ARG A 271 12.65 18.14 -15.03
CA ARG A 271 12.48 19.57 -15.32
C ARG A 271 12.09 20.36 -14.07
N ILE A 272 10.98 20.01 -13.41
CA ILE A 272 10.41 20.83 -12.33
C ILE A 272 11.28 20.88 -11.08
N TYR A 273 12.05 19.82 -10.82
CA TYR A 273 12.96 19.75 -9.67
C TYR A 273 14.40 20.09 -10.04
N GLN A 274 14.69 20.30 -11.33
CA GLN A 274 16.05 20.47 -11.86
C GLN A 274 16.99 19.32 -11.46
N LEU A 275 16.46 18.10 -11.48
CA LEU A 275 17.23 16.89 -11.18
C LEU A 275 18.09 16.50 -12.38
N GLU A 276 19.30 16.02 -12.09
CA GLU A 276 20.11 15.35 -13.10
C GLU A 276 19.50 13.98 -13.45
N GLU A 277 19.43 13.69 -14.75
CA GLU A 277 19.07 12.36 -15.22
C GLU A 277 20.12 11.31 -14.79
N PRO A 278 19.71 10.07 -14.50
CA PRO A 278 20.66 9.01 -14.21
C PRO A 278 21.58 8.76 -15.41
N ASN A 279 22.88 8.58 -15.15
CA ASN A 279 23.85 8.16 -16.15
C ASN A 279 23.31 6.94 -16.94
N TRP A 280 23.46 6.94 -18.27
CA TRP A 280 22.87 5.94 -19.15
C TRP A 280 23.26 4.49 -18.81
N VAL A 281 24.48 4.26 -18.29
CA VAL A 281 24.93 2.93 -17.84
C VAL A 281 24.14 2.51 -16.61
N LEU A 282 24.06 3.38 -15.59
CA LEU A 282 23.29 3.10 -14.37
C LEU A 282 21.80 2.95 -14.67
N ARG A 283 21.24 3.75 -15.57
CA ARG A 283 19.87 3.63 -16.06
C ARG A 283 19.63 2.27 -16.72
N THR A 284 20.55 1.83 -17.58
CA THR A 284 20.47 0.52 -18.24
C THR A 284 20.53 -0.62 -17.23
N LEU A 285 21.45 -0.55 -16.26
CA LEU A 285 21.55 -1.53 -15.18
C LEU A 285 20.29 -1.56 -14.30
N ALA A 286 19.74 -0.40 -13.95
CA ALA A 286 18.53 -0.27 -13.15
C ALA A 286 17.32 -0.90 -13.86
N ARG A 287 17.14 -0.62 -15.17
CA ARG A 287 16.11 -1.25 -16.00
C ARG A 287 16.30 -2.76 -16.11
N GLY A 288 17.54 -3.20 -16.33
CA GLY A 288 17.89 -4.62 -16.38
C GLY A 288 17.57 -5.35 -15.06
N PHE A 289 17.92 -4.77 -13.92
CA PHE A 289 17.59 -5.30 -12.60
C PHE A 289 16.07 -5.40 -12.38
N ALA A 290 15.32 -4.34 -12.67
CA ALA A 290 13.87 -4.33 -12.53
C ALA A 290 13.21 -5.38 -13.44
N ALA A 291 13.65 -5.48 -14.71
CA ALA A 291 13.17 -6.48 -15.64
C ALA A 291 13.48 -7.91 -15.17
N ALA A 292 14.72 -8.17 -14.73
CA ALA A 292 15.13 -9.46 -14.19
C ALA A 292 14.29 -9.86 -12.97
N LYS A 293 13.98 -8.90 -12.08
CA LYS A 293 13.11 -9.12 -10.93
C LYS A 293 11.69 -9.51 -11.33
N TYR A 294 11.08 -8.80 -12.28
CA TYR A 294 9.75 -9.17 -12.80
C TYR A 294 9.77 -10.55 -13.47
N ILE A 295 10.77 -10.85 -14.29
CA ILE A 295 10.92 -12.16 -14.94
C ILE A 295 11.06 -13.27 -13.88
N TYR A 296 11.92 -13.04 -12.89
CA TYR A 296 12.11 -13.98 -11.79
C TYR A 296 10.81 -14.24 -11.04
N ARG A 297 10.07 -13.18 -10.67
CA ARG A 297 8.79 -13.29 -9.97
C ARG A 297 7.74 -14.03 -10.81
N ASP A 298 7.52 -13.58 -12.04
CA ASP A 298 6.36 -13.99 -12.85
C ASP A 298 6.57 -15.39 -13.46
N TYR A 299 7.79 -15.74 -13.84
CA TYR A 299 8.07 -17.00 -14.56
C TYR A 299 8.88 -18.01 -13.77
N ILE A 300 9.82 -17.57 -12.92
CA ILE A 300 10.77 -18.46 -12.28
C ILE A 300 10.28 -18.88 -10.88
N ARG A 301 10.19 -17.96 -9.92
CA ARG A 301 9.84 -18.22 -8.52
C ARG A 301 8.48 -18.90 -8.41
N ALA A 302 8.31 -19.80 -7.45
CA ALA A 302 6.97 -20.28 -7.08
C ALA A 302 6.11 -19.15 -6.53
N ASP A 303 4.82 -19.19 -6.84
CA ASP A 303 3.86 -18.23 -6.30
C ASP A 303 3.74 -18.41 -4.78
N GLN A 304 3.70 -17.30 -4.06
CA GLN A 304 3.52 -17.30 -2.60
C GLN A 304 2.18 -17.95 -2.24
N LYS A 305 2.11 -18.66 -1.11
CA LYS A 305 0.88 -19.31 -0.63
C LYS A 305 0.05 -18.42 0.28
N GLU A 306 0.68 -17.40 0.82
CA GLU A 306 0.13 -16.45 1.79
C GLU A 306 0.44 -15.03 1.32
N PRO A 307 -0.48 -14.08 1.55
CA PRO A 307 -0.26 -12.68 1.25
C PRO A 307 0.82 -12.09 2.16
N ILE A 308 1.38 -10.95 1.77
CA ILE A 308 2.38 -10.23 2.57
C ILE A 308 1.85 -9.80 3.94
N THR A 309 0.57 -9.45 4.06
CA THR A 309 -0.05 -9.07 5.34
C THR A 309 0.01 -10.19 6.37
N GLU A 310 -0.38 -11.41 5.96
CA GLU A 310 -0.30 -12.59 6.82
C GLU A 310 1.15 -12.92 7.21
N ARG A 311 2.08 -12.83 6.26
CA ARG A 311 3.52 -13.01 6.56
C ARG A 311 4.03 -11.96 7.55
N HIS A 312 3.56 -10.72 7.46
CA HIS A 312 3.91 -9.66 8.43
C HIS A 312 3.35 -9.98 9.82
N ARG A 313 2.08 -10.41 9.91
CA ARG A 313 1.46 -10.83 11.17
C ARG A 313 2.23 -11.98 11.82
N GLN A 314 2.59 -13.01 11.06
CA GLN A 314 3.38 -14.15 11.56
C GLN A 314 4.77 -13.73 12.06
N LYS A 315 5.50 -12.92 11.29
CA LYS A 315 6.81 -12.41 11.72
C LYS A 315 6.71 -11.54 12.96
N ALA A 316 5.64 -10.75 13.08
CA ALA A 316 5.39 -9.91 14.25
C ALA A 316 5.05 -10.75 15.48
N ALA A 317 4.25 -11.80 15.35
CA ALA A 317 4.00 -12.77 16.40
C ALA A 317 5.29 -13.47 16.86
N ALA A 318 6.22 -13.73 15.94
CA ALA A 318 7.55 -14.26 16.23
C ALA A 318 8.56 -13.22 16.77
N GLY A 319 8.16 -11.95 16.92
CA GLY A 319 9.03 -10.87 17.42
C GLY A 319 10.13 -10.42 16.45
N THR A 320 10.06 -10.82 15.17
CA THR A 320 11.08 -10.51 14.14
C THR A 320 10.70 -9.35 13.22
N TYR A 321 9.50 -8.81 13.39
CA TYR A 321 8.97 -7.71 12.58
C TYR A 321 8.06 -6.82 13.44
N LYS A 322 8.03 -5.52 13.15
CA LYS A 322 7.15 -4.59 13.86
C LYS A 322 5.71 -4.79 13.39
N ALA A 323 4.79 -5.06 14.32
CA ALA A 323 3.38 -5.19 13.98
C ALA A 323 2.85 -3.91 13.31
N SER A 324 2.00 -4.08 12.28
CA SER A 324 1.33 -2.95 11.64
C SER A 324 0.49 -2.20 12.66
N TYR A 325 0.71 -0.89 12.76
CA TYR A 325 -0.05 -0.04 13.65
C TYR A 325 -1.51 0.06 13.21
N ILE A 326 -1.76 0.15 11.90
CA ILE A 326 -3.09 0.30 11.31
C ILE A 326 -3.90 -0.99 11.45
N ASP A 327 -3.30 -2.13 11.10
CA ASP A 327 -3.90 -3.46 11.30
C ASP A 327 -4.27 -3.66 12.78
N SER A 328 -3.34 -3.38 13.69
CA SER A 328 -3.56 -3.49 15.13
C SER A 328 -4.66 -2.55 15.63
N LEU A 329 -4.70 -1.31 15.15
CA LEU A 329 -5.68 -0.30 15.55
C LEU A 329 -7.09 -0.73 15.15
N ILE A 330 -7.28 -1.13 13.90
CA ILE A 330 -8.60 -1.45 13.34
C ILE A 330 -9.13 -2.74 13.95
N HIS A 331 -8.33 -3.80 14.03
CA HIS A 331 -8.76 -5.06 14.64
C HIS A 331 -9.02 -4.93 16.15
N ARG A 332 -8.36 -4.00 16.85
CA ARG A 332 -8.67 -3.70 18.26
C ARG A 332 -10.00 -2.97 18.42
N VAL A 333 -10.34 -2.05 17.52
CA VAL A 333 -11.62 -1.32 17.57
C VAL A 333 -12.80 -2.23 17.22
N GLY A 334 -12.65 -3.11 16.24
CA GLY A 334 -13.68 -4.10 15.89
C GLY A 334 -14.09 -5.01 17.06
N ARG A 335 -13.11 -5.45 17.87
CA ARG A 335 -13.39 -6.24 19.09
C ARG A 335 -14.17 -5.48 20.17
N LYS A 336 -14.01 -4.16 20.26
CA LYS A 336 -14.79 -3.34 21.21
C LYS A 336 -16.23 -3.13 20.76
N GLN A 337 -16.50 -3.17 19.46
CA GLN A 337 -17.83 -2.95 18.88
C GLN A 337 -18.67 -4.24 18.79
N ASN A 338 -18.04 -5.43 18.84
CA ASN A 338 -18.72 -6.74 18.90
C ASN A 338 -18.27 -7.55 20.13
N PRO A 339 -18.79 -7.25 21.34
CA PRO A 339 -18.36 -7.93 22.57
C PRO A 339 -18.78 -9.40 22.66
N THR A 340 -19.61 -9.91 21.74
CA THR A 340 -20.09 -11.30 21.74
C THR A 340 -19.15 -12.29 21.04
N ALA A 341 -18.08 -11.82 20.39
CA ALA A 341 -17.09 -12.68 19.71
C ALA A 341 -15.84 -13.01 20.55
N SER A 342 -15.71 -12.49 21.77
CA SER A 342 -14.55 -12.77 22.63
C SER A 342 -14.99 -13.06 24.06
N GLY A 343 -14.63 -14.25 24.55
CA GLY A 343 -14.79 -14.65 25.95
C GLY A 343 -14.32 -13.56 26.91
N CYS A 344 -15.16 -13.32 27.91
CA CYS A 344 -15.10 -12.23 28.87
C CYS A 344 -13.75 -12.18 29.64
N PRO A 345 -13.11 -10.99 29.81
CA PRO A 345 -11.81 -10.87 30.48
C PRO A 345 -11.88 -10.76 32.02
N PHE A 346 -12.99 -11.13 32.67
CA PHE A 346 -13.13 -11.02 34.14
C PHE A 346 -13.81 -12.22 34.80
N HIS A 347 -13.21 -13.42 34.71
CA HIS A 347 -13.44 -14.48 35.70
C HIS A 347 -12.10 -14.89 36.31
N GLY A 348 -11.62 -14.07 37.25
CA GLY A 348 -10.77 -14.52 38.35
C GLY A 348 -11.66 -14.75 39.59
N PRO A 349 -11.26 -15.61 40.54
CA PRO A 349 -12.10 -15.96 41.68
C PRO A 349 -12.46 -14.72 42.50
N VAL A 350 -13.75 -14.60 42.86
CA VAL A 350 -14.25 -13.58 43.79
C VAL A 350 -13.49 -13.73 45.12
N PRO A 351 -12.90 -12.65 45.69
CA PRO A 351 -12.32 -12.71 47.01
C PRO A 351 -13.42 -12.97 48.03
N VAL A 352 -13.29 -14.06 48.79
CA VAL A 352 -14.16 -14.38 49.92
C VAL A 352 -14.07 -13.23 50.93
N GLN A 353 -15.21 -12.59 51.18
CA GLN A 353 -15.42 -11.65 52.27
C GLN A 353 -15.11 -12.37 53.59
N ARG A 354 -14.08 -11.92 54.32
CA ARG A 354 -13.86 -12.36 55.69
C ARG A 354 -14.93 -11.71 56.57
N ASP A 355 -15.82 -12.53 57.10
CA ASP A 355 -16.72 -12.13 58.18
C ASP A 355 -15.89 -11.72 59.40
N LEU A 356 -16.08 -10.48 59.83
CA LEU A 356 -15.74 -10.03 61.16
C LEU A 356 -16.83 -10.57 62.10
N ALA A 357 -16.52 -11.67 62.79
CA ALA A 357 -17.25 -12.09 63.97
C ALA A 357 -16.50 -11.61 65.22
N SER A 358 -17.26 -10.87 66.02
CA SER A 358 -17.00 -10.36 67.37
C SER A 358 -16.49 -11.40 68.37
N SER A 359 -15.41 -11.04 69.07
CA SER A 359 -15.26 -11.17 70.54
C SER A 359 -13.97 -10.50 70.99
#